data_AF-A0A1W0WEE3-F1
#
_entry.id   AF-A0A1W0WEE3-F1
#
_cell.length_a   1.000
_cell.length_b   1.000
_cell.length_c   1.000
_cell.angle_alpha   90.00
_cell.angle_beta   90.00
_cell.angle_gamma   90.00
#
_symmetry.space_group_name_H-M   'P 1'
#
loop_
_entity.id
_entity.type
_entity.pdbx_description
1 polymer ?
#
loop_
_entity_poly.entity_id
_entity_poly.type
_entity_poly.pdbx_seq_one_letter_code
_entity_poly.pdbx_strand_id
1 'polypeptide(L)'
;MHYLSFQYTQVSVLNADLFNGFSNLWTLNFMSCGIESISPDALQALAAQPDLFMFGVALEEKLTTFPWEVLAPVAASLRFVSLSYNDKLANIDLSSSTATLALPLLEELLCKENPALQTLPQSVLKTLLFQNVTIEFTENGNVCDGCHTRALIDWVRAGPSVGNSRFLSNS
;
A
#
# COMPACT_ATOMS: atom_id res chain seq x y z
N MET A 1 -16.31 -6.26 14.89
CA MET A 1 -15.20 -7.22 14.64
C MET A 1 -13.98 -6.38 14.34
N HIS A 2 -12.85 -6.55 15.04
CA HIS A 2 -11.70 -5.65 14.88
C HIS A 2 -10.65 -6.16 13.89
N TYR A 3 -10.59 -7.48 13.67
CA TYR A 3 -9.60 -8.10 12.81
C TYR A 3 -10.33 -8.97 11.79
N LEU A 4 -10.05 -8.75 10.52
CA LEU A 4 -10.53 -9.58 9.42
C LEU A 4 -9.33 -9.99 8.56
N SER A 5 -9.10 -11.30 8.46
CA SER A 5 -8.05 -11.85 7.62
C SER A 5 -8.64 -12.95 6.75
N PHE A 6 -8.46 -12.81 5.44
CA PHE A 6 -8.76 -13.83 4.46
C PHE A 6 -7.44 -14.51 4.07
N GLN A 7 -7.39 -15.83 4.23
CA GLN A 7 -6.22 -16.63 3.89
C GLN A 7 -6.67 -17.86 3.10
N TYR A 8 -6.07 -18.08 1.93
CA TYR A 8 -6.38 -19.24 1.08
C TYR A 8 -7.88 -19.35 0.72
N THR A 9 -8.57 -18.22 0.63
CA THR A 9 -9.97 -18.12 0.19
C THR A 9 -10.05 -17.69 -1.26
N GLN A 10 -11.19 -17.84 -1.93
CA GLN A 10 -11.34 -17.36 -3.30
C GLN A 10 -11.99 -15.97 -3.31
N VAL A 11 -11.17 -14.91 -3.30
CA VAL A 11 -11.62 -13.52 -3.42
C VAL A 11 -10.87 -12.90 -4.61
N SER A 12 -11.43 -13.05 -5.81
CA SER A 12 -10.74 -12.61 -7.03
C SER A 12 -10.82 -11.10 -7.27
N VAL A 13 -11.81 -10.41 -6.69
CA VAL A 13 -12.02 -8.98 -6.86
C VAL A 13 -12.32 -8.37 -5.51
N LEU A 14 -11.60 -7.31 -5.13
CA LEU A 14 -11.97 -6.47 -3.99
C LEU A 14 -12.87 -5.32 -4.45
N ASN A 15 -14.08 -5.21 -3.91
CA ASN A 15 -15.02 -4.13 -4.18
C ASN A 15 -15.75 -3.68 -2.91
N ALA A 16 -16.50 -2.58 -2.98
CA ALA A 16 -17.16 -1.98 -1.82
C ALA A 16 -18.15 -2.95 -1.13
N ASP A 17 -18.80 -3.83 -1.90
CA ASP A 17 -19.84 -4.72 -1.37
C ASP A 17 -19.30 -5.77 -0.39
N LEU A 18 -18.04 -6.19 -0.56
CA LEU A 18 -17.41 -7.18 0.33
C LEU A 18 -17.38 -6.73 1.78
N PHE A 19 -17.34 -5.42 2.03
CA PHE A 19 -17.15 -4.89 3.36
C PHE A 19 -18.40 -4.28 3.98
N ASN A 20 -19.55 -4.40 3.30
CA ASN A 20 -20.82 -3.92 3.81
C ASN A 20 -21.17 -4.63 5.13
N GLY A 21 -21.48 -3.83 6.15
CA GLY A 21 -21.85 -4.33 7.48
C GLY A 21 -20.68 -4.59 8.42
N PHE A 22 -19.42 -4.42 7.99
CA PHE A 22 -18.30 -4.35 8.92
C PHE A 22 -18.16 -2.93 9.47
N SER A 23 -18.33 -2.80 10.78
CA SER A 23 -17.97 -1.61 11.54
C SER A 23 -16.81 -1.91 12.48
N ASN A 24 -15.98 -0.89 12.75
CA ASN A 24 -14.85 -0.92 13.66
C ASN A 24 -13.73 -1.93 13.28
N LEU A 25 -13.46 -2.13 11.99
CA LEU A 25 -12.31 -2.92 11.56
C LEU A 25 -11.02 -2.13 11.82
N TRP A 26 -10.08 -2.73 12.54
CA TRP A 26 -8.74 -2.23 12.79
C TRP A 26 -7.71 -2.83 11.84
N THR A 27 -7.87 -4.11 11.50
CA THR A 27 -6.95 -4.80 10.60
C THR A 27 -7.71 -5.54 9.53
N LEU A 28 -7.26 -5.36 8.29
CA LEU A 28 -7.78 -6.06 7.13
C LEU A 28 -6.61 -6.62 6.30
N ASN A 29 -6.52 -7.95 6.21
CA ASN A 29 -5.45 -8.64 5.51
C ASN A 29 -5.97 -9.67 4.51
N PHE A 30 -5.35 -9.71 3.34
CA PHE A 30 -5.56 -10.71 2.30
C PHE A 30 -4.26 -11.45 2.04
N MET A 31 -4.34 -12.77 2.02
CA MET A 31 -3.20 -13.63 1.74
C MET A 31 -3.60 -14.80 0.87
N SER A 32 -2.97 -14.91 -0.30
CA SER A 32 -3.18 -16.02 -1.24
C SER A 32 -4.67 -16.22 -1.56
N CYS A 33 -5.38 -15.12 -1.81
CA CYS A 33 -6.81 -15.12 -2.08
C CYS A 33 -7.16 -15.25 -3.58
N GLY A 34 -6.16 -15.13 -4.45
CA GLY A 34 -6.33 -15.11 -5.90
C GLY A 34 -6.89 -13.78 -6.42
N ILE A 35 -6.61 -12.68 -5.72
CA ILE A 35 -7.01 -11.31 -6.09
C ILE A 35 -6.38 -10.96 -7.44
N GLU A 36 -7.23 -10.63 -8.39
CA GLU A 36 -6.88 -10.20 -9.74
C GLU A 36 -6.97 -8.68 -9.86
N SER A 37 -7.95 -8.09 -9.18
CA SER A 37 -8.18 -6.65 -9.21
C SER A 37 -8.75 -6.13 -7.89
N ILE A 38 -8.45 -4.86 -7.63
CA ILE A 38 -8.96 -4.11 -6.49
C ILE A 38 -9.68 -2.90 -7.10
N SER A 39 -10.92 -2.66 -6.69
CA SER A 39 -11.64 -1.47 -7.09
C SER A 39 -11.17 -0.27 -6.26
N PRO A 40 -11.02 0.93 -6.84
CA PRO A 40 -10.73 2.17 -6.10
C PRO A 40 -11.66 2.47 -4.92
N ASP A 41 -12.89 1.97 -4.96
CA ASP A 41 -13.90 2.17 -3.92
C ASP A 41 -14.00 0.98 -2.94
N ALA A 42 -13.08 0.01 -3.01
CA ALA A 42 -13.22 -1.22 -2.23
C ALA A 42 -13.35 -0.98 -0.72
N LEU A 43 -12.66 0.02 -0.16
CA LEU A 43 -12.76 0.35 1.26
C LEU A 43 -13.86 1.38 1.60
N GLN A 44 -14.71 1.76 0.65
CA GLN A 44 -15.71 2.81 0.82
C GLN A 44 -16.71 2.52 1.94
N ALA A 45 -17.08 1.25 2.14
CA ALA A 45 -17.95 0.83 3.24
C ALA A 45 -17.35 1.10 4.62
N LEU A 46 -16.02 1.25 4.72
CA LEU A 46 -15.31 1.53 5.98
C LEU A 46 -15.14 3.04 6.25
N ALA A 47 -15.57 3.91 5.34
CA ALA A 47 -15.35 5.37 5.43
C ALA A 47 -16.10 6.04 6.60
N ALA A 48 -17.23 5.47 7.04
CA ALA A 48 -18.08 6.10 8.05
C ALA A 48 -17.46 6.10 9.45
N GLN A 49 -16.59 5.11 9.73
CA GLN A 49 -15.86 4.94 10.99
C GLN A 49 -14.48 4.38 10.66
N PRO A 50 -13.57 5.22 10.13
CA PRO A 50 -12.25 4.77 9.75
C PRO A 50 -11.48 4.54 11.04
N ASP A 51 -11.54 3.30 11.54
CA ASP A 51 -10.65 2.78 12.57
C ASP A 51 -9.61 1.84 11.96
N LEU A 52 -9.60 1.70 10.63
CA LEU A 52 -8.69 0.80 9.94
C LEU A 52 -7.27 1.32 10.09
N PHE A 53 -6.51 0.60 10.88
CA PHE A 53 -5.16 0.90 11.29
C PHE A 53 -4.15 0.21 10.37
N MET A 54 -4.45 -1.00 9.90
CA MET A 54 -3.58 -1.81 9.04
C MET A 54 -4.34 -2.40 7.87
N PHE A 55 -3.77 -2.26 6.66
CA PHE A 55 -4.23 -2.90 5.44
C PHE A 55 -3.09 -3.67 4.76
N GLY A 56 -3.31 -4.95 4.49
CA GLY A 56 -2.29 -5.83 3.90
C GLY A 56 -2.82 -6.67 2.75
N VAL A 57 -2.03 -6.76 1.67
CA VAL A 57 -2.27 -7.66 0.54
C VAL A 57 -0.97 -8.40 0.23
N ALA A 58 -1.00 -9.73 0.31
CA ALA A 58 0.19 -10.55 0.11
C ALA A 58 -0.07 -11.87 -0.61
N LEU A 59 0.99 -12.41 -1.23
CA LEU A 59 0.96 -13.72 -1.90
C LEU A 59 -0.10 -13.79 -3.01
N GLU A 60 -0.42 -12.68 -3.65
CA GLU A 60 -1.39 -12.65 -4.75
C GLU A 60 -0.69 -12.91 -6.10
N GLU A 61 -0.89 -14.11 -6.64
CA GLU A 61 -0.25 -14.56 -7.89
C GLU A 61 -0.79 -13.89 -9.17
N LYS A 62 -1.85 -13.08 -9.04
CA LYS A 62 -2.57 -12.48 -10.19
C LYS A 62 -2.69 -10.97 -10.13
N LEU A 63 -2.45 -10.34 -8.99
CA LEU A 63 -2.52 -8.89 -8.83
C LEU A 63 -1.38 -8.23 -9.62
N THR A 64 -1.71 -7.44 -10.63
CA THR A 64 -0.71 -6.74 -11.47
C THR A 64 -0.57 -5.26 -11.13
N THR A 65 -1.63 -4.64 -10.63
CA THR A 65 -1.68 -3.23 -10.26
C THR A 65 -2.39 -3.05 -8.93
N PHE A 66 -1.78 -2.30 -8.02
CA PHE A 66 -2.43 -1.85 -6.79
C PHE A 66 -2.94 -0.42 -6.96
N PRO A 67 -4.26 -0.16 -6.89
CA PRO A 67 -4.81 1.19 -6.98
C PRO A 67 -4.65 1.91 -5.63
N TRP A 68 -3.69 2.83 -5.53
CA TRP A 68 -3.36 3.54 -4.30
C TRP A 68 -4.53 4.33 -3.71
N GLU A 69 -5.43 4.82 -4.56
CA GLU A 69 -6.65 5.52 -4.17
C GLU A 69 -7.66 4.67 -3.38
N VAL A 70 -7.52 3.34 -3.39
CA VAL A 70 -8.33 2.45 -2.53
C VAL A 70 -8.19 2.78 -1.05
N LEU A 71 -7.09 3.43 -0.66
CA LEU A 71 -6.81 3.83 0.71
C LEU A 71 -7.54 5.12 1.12
N ALA A 72 -8.07 5.89 0.17
CA ALA A 72 -8.69 7.20 0.44
C ALA A 72 -9.82 7.16 1.48
N PRO A 73 -10.74 6.17 1.46
CA PRO A 73 -11.81 6.06 2.46
C PRO A 73 -11.33 5.91 3.90
N VAL A 74 -10.14 5.35 4.11
CA VAL A 74 -9.56 5.01 5.42
C VAL A 74 -8.31 5.83 5.75
N ALA A 75 -8.01 6.83 4.92
CA ALA A 75 -6.75 7.57 4.97
C ALA A 75 -6.47 8.26 6.32
N ALA A 76 -7.52 8.68 7.02
CA ALA A 76 -7.42 9.39 8.28
C ALA A 76 -7.00 8.51 9.47
N SER A 77 -7.07 7.18 9.34
CA SER A 77 -6.76 6.23 10.43
C SER A 77 -5.62 5.28 10.12
N LEU A 78 -5.33 5.09 8.84
CA LEU A 78 -4.38 4.09 8.37
C LEU A 78 -2.95 4.43 8.81
N ARG A 79 -2.29 3.45 9.43
CA ARG A 79 -0.91 3.58 9.92
C ARG A 79 0.05 2.62 9.24
N PHE A 80 -0.43 1.45 8.85
CA PHE A 80 0.39 0.38 8.25
C PHE A 80 -0.23 -0.07 6.93
N VAL A 81 0.57 -0.02 5.87
CA VAL A 81 0.24 -0.61 4.57
C VAL A 81 1.30 -1.64 4.23
N SER A 82 0.87 -2.85 3.87
CA SER A 82 1.76 -3.92 3.42
C SER A 82 1.35 -4.48 2.07
N LEU A 83 2.27 -4.44 1.11
CA LEU A 83 2.16 -5.03 -0.23
C LEU A 83 3.36 -5.95 -0.43
N SER A 84 3.23 -7.21 -0.08
CA SER A 84 4.39 -8.12 -0.04
C SER A 84 4.15 -9.42 -0.81
N TYR A 85 5.19 -10.00 -1.42
CA TYR A 85 5.08 -11.29 -2.10
C TYR A 85 4.04 -11.33 -3.23
N ASN A 86 3.81 -10.23 -3.94
CA ASN A 86 2.89 -10.21 -5.08
C ASN A 86 3.70 -10.27 -6.37
N ASP A 87 4.04 -11.48 -6.81
CA ASP A 87 5.01 -11.75 -7.89
C ASP A 87 4.74 -10.99 -9.20
N LYS A 88 3.46 -10.74 -9.50
CA LYS A 88 3.04 -10.05 -10.73
C LYS A 88 2.72 -8.58 -10.54
N LEU A 89 2.77 -8.06 -9.31
CA LEU A 89 2.52 -6.65 -9.03
C LEU A 89 3.62 -5.84 -9.69
N ALA A 90 3.28 -5.18 -10.79
CA ALA A 90 4.21 -4.40 -11.60
C ALA A 90 4.02 -2.89 -11.41
N ASN A 91 2.85 -2.49 -10.91
CA ASN A 91 2.49 -1.08 -10.78
C ASN A 91 1.72 -0.79 -9.49
N ILE A 92 1.95 0.40 -8.93
CA ILE A 92 1.07 1.02 -7.94
C ILE A 92 0.53 2.27 -8.62
N ASP A 93 -0.78 2.41 -8.71
CA ASP A 93 -1.39 3.47 -9.52
C ASP A 93 -2.14 4.49 -8.67
N LEU A 94 -1.95 5.77 -9.00
CA LEU A 94 -2.71 6.90 -8.49
C LEU A 94 -3.04 7.84 -9.65
N SER A 95 -3.59 7.28 -10.74
CA SER A 95 -3.87 8.01 -11.99
C SER A 95 -5.32 8.48 -12.13
N SER A 96 -6.27 7.88 -11.40
CA SER A 96 -7.71 8.12 -11.58
C SER A 96 -8.28 9.25 -10.71
N SER A 97 -7.58 9.68 -9.66
CA SER A 97 -8.12 10.67 -8.71
C SER A 97 -7.63 12.10 -8.97
N THR A 98 -8.59 13.03 -9.09
CA THR A 98 -8.36 14.49 -9.02
C THR A 98 -8.25 15.00 -7.58
N ALA A 99 -8.49 14.14 -6.58
CA ALA A 99 -8.39 14.49 -5.18
C ALA A 99 -6.95 14.31 -4.68
N THR A 100 -6.47 15.29 -3.92
CA THR A 100 -5.21 15.17 -3.18
C THR A 100 -5.38 14.13 -2.07
N LEU A 101 -5.01 12.88 -2.33
CA LEU A 101 -4.91 11.86 -1.29
C LEU A 101 -3.74 12.21 -0.36
N ALA A 102 -4.01 12.28 0.94
CA ALA A 102 -3.00 12.39 1.98
C ALA A 102 -3.24 11.29 3.02
N LEU A 103 -2.17 10.64 3.47
CA LEU A 103 -2.19 9.62 4.51
C LEU A 103 -1.50 10.20 5.77
N PRO A 104 -2.19 11.06 6.55
CA PRO A 104 -1.56 11.89 7.57
C PRO A 104 -1.02 11.10 8.77
N LEU A 105 -1.50 9.88 8.99
CA LEU A 105 -1.09 9.03 10.10
C LEU A 105 -0.26 7.81 9.67
N LEU A 106 0.14 7.71 8.39
CA LEU A 106 0.90 6.55 7.94
C LEU A 106 2.29 6.54 8.59
N GLU A 107 2.58 5.44 9.27
CA GLU A 107 3.84 5.20 9.98
C GLU A 107 4.73 4.23 9.20
N GLU A 108 4.15 3.28 8.47
CA GLU A 108 4.90 2.25 7.75
C GLU A 108 4.26 1.85 6.43
N LEU A 109 5.08 1.83 5.39
CA LEU A 109 4.79 1.25 4.09
C LEU A 109 5.79 0.12 3.84
N LEU A 110 5.32 -1.11 3.97
CA LEU A 110 6.05 -2.31 3.60
C LEU A 110 5.72 -2.68 2.16
N CYS A 111 6.71 -2.66 1.28
CA CYS A 111 6.54 -3.04 -0.11
C CYS A 111 7.75 -3.87 -0.53
N LYS A 112 7.68 -5.19 -0.34
CA LYS A 112 8.82 -6.08 -0.51
C LYS A 112 8.48 -7.36 -1.26
N GLU A 113 9.49 -7.98 -1.84
CA GLU A 113 9.33 -9.26 -2.54
C GLU A 113 8.26 -9.19 -3.65
N ASN A 114 8.20 -8.06 -4.36
CA ASN A 114 7.38 -7.89 -5.57
C ASN A 114 8.33 -7.79 -6.79
N PRO A 115 8.82 -8.92 -7.34
CA PRO A 115 9.87 -8.93 -8.37
C PRO A 115 9.50 -8.21 -9.67
N ALA A 116 8.21 -8.04 -9.97
CA ALA A 116 7.76 -7.24 -11.11
C ALA A 116 7.70 -5.72 -10.83
N LEU A 117 7.68 -5.29 -9.57
CA LEU A 117 7.54 -3.90 -9.17
C LEU A 117 8.90 -3.20 -9.18
N GLN A 118 9.06 -2.16 -10.00
CA GLN A 118 10.36 -1.51 -10.17
C GLN A 118 10.54 -0.25 -9.32
N THR A 119 9.45 0.38 -8.88
CA THR A 119 9.52 1.67 -8.18
C THR A 119 8.24 2.00 -7.41
N LEU A 120 8.33 2.98 -6.52
CA LEU A 120 7.19 3.70 -5.97
C LEU A 120 6.96 4.99 -6.78
N PRO A 121 5.76 5.20 -7.35
CA PRO A 121 5.47 6.40 -8.11
C PRO A 121 5.60 7.68 -7.27
N GLN A 122 6.03 8.77 -7.90
CA GLN A 122 6.11 10.09 -7.24
C GLN A 122 4.74 10.56 -6.72
N SER A 123 3.65 10.21 -7.41
CA SER A 123 2.28 10.51 -6.98
C SER A 123 1.96 9.85 -5.64
N VAL A 124 2.31 8.58 -5.46
CA VAL A 124 2.19 7.84 -4.19
C VAL A 124 3.01 8.49 -3.10
N LEU A 125 4.28 8.78 -3.37
CA LEU A 125 5.20 9.40 -2.40
C LEU A 125 4.72 10.78 -1.90
N LYS A 126 4.00 11.54 -2.73
CA LYS A 126 3.39 12.82 -2.33
C LYS A 126 2.22 12.68 -1.36
N THR A 127 1.62 11.48 -1.27
CA THR A 127 0.55 11.21 -0.30
C THR A 127 1.07 11.02 1.13
N LEU A 128 2.38 10.79 1.28
CA LEU A 128 3.02 10.46 2.54
C LEU A 128 3.51 11.72 3.26
N LEU A 129 3.24 11.84 4.56
CA LEU A 129 3.82 12.91 5.39
C LEU A 129 5.25 12.55 5.76
N PHE A 130 6.17 13.33 5.22
CA PHE A 130 7.61 13.06 5.21
C PHE A 130 8.22 12.65 6.56
N GLN A 131 7.75 13.23 7.67
CA GLN A 131 8.48 13.19 8.95
C GLN A 131 8.27 11.92 9.78
N ASN A 132 7.28 11.08 9.45
CA ASN A 132 6.84 9.99 10.33
C ASN A 132 6.70 8.62 9.66
N VAL A 133 7.06 8.49 8.38
CA VAL A 133 6.86 7.24 7.64
C VAL A 133 8.17 6.49 7.41
N THR A 134 8.18 5.21 7.74
CA THR A 134 9.18 4.24 7.33
C THR A 134 8.72 3.57 6.04
N ILE A 135 9.59 3.54 5.03
CA ILE A 135 9.34 2.82 3.78
C ILE A 135 10.37 1.70 3.67
N GLU A 136 9.90 0.46 3.66
CA GLU A 136 10.71 -0.71 3.33
C GLU A 136 10.40 -1.10 1.87
N PHE A 137 11.36 -0.87 0.98
CA PHE A 137 11.25 -1.19 -0.46
C PHE A 137 12.39 -2.10 -0.90
N THR A 138 12.33 -3.37 -0.50
CA THR A 138 13.41 -4.36 -0.64
C THR A 138 12.96 -5.56 -1.48
N GLU A 139 13.90 -6.26 -2.11
CA GLU A 139 13.61 -7.49 -2.88
C GLU A 139 12.53 -7.32 -3.96
N ASN A 140 12.38 -6.11 -4.51
CA ASN A 140 11.52 -5.85 -5.66
C ASN A 140 12.34 -5.87 -6.97
N GLY A 141 11.68 -5.64 -8.12
CA GLY A 141 12.30 -5.61 -9.45
C GLY A 141 13.29 -4.46 -9.71
N ASN A 142 13.73 -3.74 -8.70
CA ASN A 142 14.64 -2.60 -8.78
C ASN A 142 16.14 -3.00 -8.79
N VAL A 143 16.48 -4.03 -9.57
CA VAL A 143 17.77 -4.76 -9.55
C VAL A 143 19.00 -3.92 -9.95
N CYS A 144 18.83 -2.67 -10.39
CA CYS A 144 19.94 -1.76 -10.70
C CYS A 144 20.00 -0.56 -9.74
N ASP A 145 21.23 -0.18 -9.38
CA ASP A 145 21.50 0.99 -8.55
C ASP A 145 20.93 2.27 -9.17
N GLY A 146 19.82 2.76 -8.61
CA GLY A 146 19.18 4.01 -9.00
C GLY A 146 18.32 3.98 -10.26
N CYS A 147 18.17 2.83 -10.92
CA CYS A 147 17.25 2.72 -12.05
C CYS A 147 15.80 2.71 -11.52
N HIS A 148 14.93 3.52 -12.13
CA HIS A 148 13.50 3.67 -11.79
C HIS A 148 13.18 4.12 -10.34
N THR A 149 14.09 4.02 -9.38
CA THR A 149 13.94 4.44 -7.97
C THR A 149 14.28 5.90 -7.73
N ARG A 150 14.57 6.68 -8.79
CA ARG A 150 14.97 8.08 -8.67
C ARG A 150 13.97 8.92 -7.88
N ALA A 151 12.66 8.70 -8.09
CA ALA A 151 11.61 9.38 -7.35
C ALA A 151 11.68 9.07 -5.84
N LEU A 152 11.90 7.80 -5.47
CA LEU A 152 12.08 7.38 -4.08
C LEU A 152 13.37 7.98 -3.48
N ILE A 153 14.47 7.96 -4.22
CA ILE A 153 15.75 8.55 -3.79
C ILE A 153 15.60 10.07 -3.57
N ASP A 154 14.98 10.78 -4.51
CA ASP A 154 14.77 12.23 -4.43
C ASP A 154 13.79 12.58 -3.31
N TRP A 155 12.74 11.77 -3.12
CA TRP A 155 11.84 11.87 -1.98
C TRP A 155 12.66 11.75 -0.71
N VAL A 156 13.36 10.63 -0.48
CA VAL A 156 14.24 10.44 0.69
C VAL A 156 15.12 11.68 0.89
N ARG A 157 15.88 12.13 -0.11
CA ARG A 157 16.78 13.30 -0.01
C ARG A 157 16.09 14.61 0.37
N ALA A 158 14.86 14.86 -0.08
CA ALA A 158 14.13 16.10 0.21
C ALA A 158 13.69 16.24 1.68
N GLY A 159 13.71 15.13 2.42
CA GLY A 159 13.30 15.10 3.82
C GLY A 159 14.21 15.81 4.81
N PRO A 160 13.66 16.44 5.87
CA PRO A 160 14.48 16.88 6.98
C PRO A 160 15.23 15.68 7.59
N SER A 161 16.52 15.86 7.85
CA SER A 161 17.35 14.89 8.56
C SER A 161 17.00 14.91 10.04
N VAL A 162 16.02 14.11 10.45
CA VAL A 162 15.70 13.87 11.87
C VAL A 162 16.06 12.41 12.19
N GLY A 163 16.59 12.19 13.39
CA GLY A 163 17.34 11.00 13.78
C GLY A 163 16.71 9.65 13.42
N ASN A 164 17.61 8.68 13.22
CA ASN A 164 17.45 7.27 12.85
C ASN A 164 17.42 7.01 11.33
N SER A 165 18.65 6.81 10.83
CA SER A 165 19.08 5.96 9.72
C SER A 165 18.11 5.69 8.57
N ARG A 166 18.45 6.24 7.41
CA ARG A 166 17.84 5.91 6.12
C ARG A 166 18.60 4.74 5.51
N PHE A 167 18.06 3.52 5.61
CA PHE A 167 18.62 2.37 4.92
C PHE A 167 17.85 2.16 3.61
N LEU A 168 18.46 2.57 2.50
CA LEU A 168 18.23 1.88 1.24
C LEU A 168 19.16 0.65 1.30
N SER A 169 18.66 -0.47 1.81
CA SER A 169 19.44 -1.71 1.77
C SER A 169 19.25 -2.35 0.41
N ASN A 170 20.30 -2.34 -0.39
CA ASN A 170 20.41 -3.24 -1.52
C ASN A 170 20.86 -4.59 -0.96
N SER A 171 19.95 -5.57 -0.97
CA SER A 171 20.30 -6.99 -0.84
C SER A 171 20.82 -7.51 -2.16
#